data_AF-A0A067GR58-F1
#
_entry.id   AF-A0A067GR58-F1
#
_cell.length_a   1.000
_cell.length_b   1.000
_cell.length_c   1.000
_cell.angle_alpha   90.00
_cell.angle_beta   90.00
_cell.angle_gamma   90.00
#
_symmetry.space_group_name_H-M   'P 1'
#
loop_
_entity.id
_entity.type
_entity.pdbx_description
1 polymer ?
#
loop_
_entity_poly.entity_id
_entity_poly.type
_entity_poly.pdbx_seq_one_letter_code
_entity_poly.pdbx_strand_id
1 'polypeptide(L)'
;MKFFHLVFALCLLRSVSTSHLKYHAIFNFGDSLSDTGNFLVSGALAFPVIGKLPYGETFFRHATGRCSDGRLVIDFMAEAFRLPYLPPYLALKEGQNFKHGVNFAVAGATALRSVIFYKQKIGSRLWTNDSLSVQIDWFKKLKSSICSTRKDCETYFKKSLFFVGEIGGNDYNYRAFVGESINQLRASVPLVVKAITNATRVCYANLQSLLEPFLNTQEISK
;
A
#
# COMPACT_ATOMS: atom_id res chain seq x y z
N MET A 1 -45.19 -35.99 -23.14
CA MET A 1 -44.55 -34.76 -22.64
C MET A 1 -44.11 -34.90 -21.18
N LYS A 2 -42.99 -35.58 -20.87
CA LYS A 2 -42.19 -35.34 -19.63
C LYS A 2 -40.69 -35.66 -19.86
N PHE A 3 -40.26 -35.77 -21.12
CA PHE A 3 -38.86 -35.96 -21.53
C PHE A 3 -38.09 -34.64 -21.65
N PHE A 4 -38.76 -33.51 -21.39
CA PHE A 4 -38.23 -32.16 -21.61
C PHE A 4 -37.59 -31.52 -20.36
N HIS A 5 -37.60 -32.20 -19.21
CA HIS A 5 -37.02 -31.66 -17.97
C HIS A 5 -35.58 -32.13 -17.71
N LEU A 6 -35.09 -33.16 -18.41
CA LEU A 6 -33.73 -33.67 -18.19
C LEU A 6 -32.64 -32.88 -18.93
N VAL A 7 -33.01 -32.10 -19.96
CA VAL A 7 -32.04 -31.32 -20.75
C VAL A 7 -31.72 -29.96 -20.11
N PHE A 8 -32.60 -29.44 -19.24
CA PHE A 8 -32.41 -28.12 -18.63
C PHE A 8 -31.49 -28.11 -17.40
N ALA A 9 -31.21 -29.28 -16.81
CA ALA A 9 -30.31 -29.40 -15.66
C ALA A 9 -28.83 -29.53 -16.06
N LEU A 10 -28.50 -29.82 -17.33
CA LEU A 10 -27.11 -29.99 -17.78
C LEU A 10 -26.45 -28.71 -18.35
N CYS A 11 -27.18 -27.61 -18.49
CA CYS A 11 -26.66 -26.36 -19.09
C CYS A 11 -26.26 -25.27 -18.09
N LEU A 12 -26.28 -25.53 -16.77
CA LEU A 12 -25.89 -24.56 -15.75
C LEU A 12 -24.59 -24.91 -15.01
N LEU A 13 -23.83 -25.90 -15.48
CA LEU A 13 -22.41 -26.05 -15.15
C LEU A 13 -21.55 -25.37 -16.22
N ARG A 14 -21.86 -24.10 -16.54
CA ARG A 14 -20.79 -23.22 -16.99
C ARG A 14 -19.95 -22.98 -15.75
N SER A 15 -18.82 -23.68 -15.65
CA SER A 15 -17.72 -23.23 -14.80
C SER A 15 -17.51 -21.78 -15.17
N VAL A 16 -17.94 -20.86 -14.30
CA VAL A 16 -17.44 -19.50 -14.35
C VAL A 16 -15.95 -19.69 -14.10
N SER A 17 -15.18 -19.75 -15.19
CA SER A 17 -13.75 -19.46 -15.11
C SER A 17 -13.73 -18.00 -14.71
N THR A 18 -13.83 -17.75 -13.41
CA THR A 18 -13.23 -16.58 -12.81
C THR A 18 -11.79 -16.70 -13.28
N SER A 19 -11.41 -15.91 -14.30
CA SER A 19 -10.00 -15.60 -14.45
C SER A 19 -9.67 -14.85 -13.17
N HIS A 20 -9.33 -15.59 -12.12
CA HIS A 20 -8.82 -15.01 -10.89
C HIS A 20 -7.64 -14.18 -11.39
N LEU A 21 -7.73 -12.85 -11.25
CA LEU A 21 -6.58 -11.99 -11.45
C LEU A 21 -5.48 -12.55 -10.54
N LYS A 22 -4.57 -13.31 -11.14
CA LYS A 22 -3.44 -13.91 -10.44
C LYS A 22 -2.38 -12.84 -10.35
N TYR A 23 -2.43 -12.06 -9.28
CA TYR A 23 -1.31 -11.22 -8.91
C TYR A 23 -0.13 -12.11 -8.52
N HIS A 24 1.05 -11.78 -8.99
CA HIS A 24 2.31 -12.47 -8.69
C HIS A 24 3.13 -11.72 -7.64
N ALA A 25 2.79 -10.46 -7.38
CA ALA A 25 3.43 -9.60 -6.40
C ALA A 25 2.45 -8.57 -5.84
N ILE A 26 2.70 -8.12 -4.60
CA ILE A 26 1.98 -7.00 -3.97
C ILE A 26 3.00 -5.96 -3.50
N PHE A 27 2.84 -4.72 -3.95
CA PHE A 27 3.61 -3.58 -3.44
C PHE A 27 2.69 -2.71 -2.59
N ASN A 28 3.04 -2.56 -1.31
CA ASN A 28 2.21 -1.89 -0.32
C ASN A 28 2.82 -0.55 0.10
N PHE A 29 1.99 0.49 0.17
CA PHE A 29 2.33 1.83 0.65
C PHE A 29 1.23 2.27 1.60
N GLY A 30 1.57 3.01 2.65
CA GLY A 30 0.58 3.35 3.67
C GLY A 30 1.19 3.77 4.99
N ASP A 31 0.41 3.64 6.05
CA ASP A 31 0.81 3.94 7.41
C ASP A 31 0.81 2.69 8.32
N SER A 32 0.56 2.89 9.62
CA SER A 32 0.44 1.87 10.65
C SER A 32 -0.52 0.74 10.33
N LEU A 33 -1.59 1.00 9.58
CA LEU A 33 -2.61 -0.02 9.27
C LEU A 33 -2.10 -1.11 8.32
N SER A 34 -0.99 -0.86 7.62
CA SER A 34 -0.38 -1.85 6.74
C SER A 34 1.14 -1.99 6.93
N ASP A 35 1.78 -1.28 7.87
CA ASP A 35 3.21 -1.41 8.18
C ASP A 35 3.54 -2.79 8.81
N THR A 36 4.43 -3.53 8.16
CA THR A 36 4.88 -4.87 8.58
C THR A 36 6.19 -4.88 9.38
N GLY A 37 6.72 -3.70 9.72
CA GLY A 37 7.88 -3.53 10.60
C GLY A 37 8.87 -2.44 10.19
N ASN A 38 8.60 -1.64 9.15
CA ASN A 38 9.50 -0.56 8.73
C ASN A 38 9.71 0.46 9.85
N PHE A 39 8.65 0.87 10.55
CA PHE A 39 8.78 1.81 11.67
C PHE A 39 9.65 1.29 12.81
N LEU A 40 9.57 -0.02 13.11
CA LEU A 40 10.43 -0.65 14.09
C LEU A 40 11.89 -0.63 13.64
N VAL A 41 12.16 -0.93 12.37
CA VAL A 41 13.51 -0.92 11.80
C VAL A 41 14.10 0.48 11.72
N SER A 42 13.29 1.52 11.49
CA SER A 42 13.73 2.92 11.53
C SER A 42 13.94 3.45 12.95
N GLY A 43 13.76 2.61 13.97
CA GLY A 43 14.10 2.86 15.37
C GLY A 43 12.91 3.11 16.29
N ALA A 44 11.70 3.29 15.75
CA ALA A 44 10.45 3.49 16.50
C ALA A 44 10.53 4.54 17.64
N LEU A 45 11.30 5.61 17.47
CA LEU A 45 11.62 6.56 18.54
C LEU A 45 10.38 7.17 19.21
N ALA A 46 9.34 7.47 18.42
CA ALA A 46 8.11 8.07 18.92
C ALA A 46 7.19 7.05 19.63
N PHE A 47 7.35 5.75 19.37
CA PHE A 47 6.50 4.70 19.92
C PHE A 47 7.25 3.36 20.04
N PRO A 48 8.26 3.25 20.92
CA PRO A 48 9.17 2.09 20.98
C PRO A 48 8.50 0.81 21.52
N VAL A 49 7.34 0.94 22.17
CA VAL A 49 6.58 -0.21 22.68
C VAL A 49 6.08 -1.13 21.56
N ILE A 50 6.04 -0.65 20.31
CA ILE A 50 5.69 -1.46 19.13
C ILE A 50 6.63 -2.67 18.91
N GLY A 51 7.84 -2.62 19.46
CA GLY A 51 8.81 -3.72 19.46
C GLY A 51 8.64 -4.72 20.61
N LYS A 52 7.54 -4.66 21.36
CA LYS A 52 7.25 -5.53 22.51
C LYS A 52 5.89 -6.21 22.34
N LEU A 53 5.59 -7.22 23.17
CA LEU A 53 4.21 -7.74 23.25
C LEU A 53 3.26 -6.61 23.73
N PRO A 54 2.01 -6.55 23.24
CA PRO A 54 1.29 -7.59 22.50
C PRO A 54 1.49 -7.60 20.98
N TYR A 55 2.34 -6.74 20.38
CA TYR A 55 2.38 -6.50 18.93
C TYR A 55 2.90 -7.69 18.09
N GLY A 56 2.03 -8.62 17.72
CA GLY A 56 2.33 -9.87 17.00
C GLY A 56 2.09 -11.15 17.82
N GLU A 57 1.63 -11.02 19.07
CA GLU A 57 1.38 -12.10 20.01
C GLU A 57 0.43 -13.21 19.52
N THR A 58 -0.65 -12.88 18.82
CA THR A 58 -1.72 -13.84 18.48
C THR A 58 -1.38 -14.71 17.28
N PHE A 59 -0.61 -14.18 16.32
CA PHE A 59 -0.28 -14.89 15.09
C PHE A 59 1.21 -15.22 14.96
N PHE A 60 2.09 -14.23 15.12
CA PHE A 60 3.54 -14.40 14.91
C PHE A 60 4.25 -14.93 16.16
N ARG A 61 3.61 -14.84 17.34
CA ARG A 61 4.13 -15.29 18.65
C ARG A 61 5.40 -14.57 19.10
N HIS A 62 5.69 -13.41 18.51
CA HIS A 62 6.77 -12.50 18.91
C HIS A 62 6.43 -11.08 18.48
N ALA A 63 7.15 -10.09 19.03
CA ALA A 63 6.97 -8.71 18.64
C ALA A 63 7.44 -8.49 17.20
N THR A 64 6.57 -7.95 16.35
CA THR A 64 6.88 -7.75 14.91
C THR A 64 7.03 -6.30 14.48
N GLY A 65 6.60 -5.34 15.31
CA GLY A 65 6.52 -3.94 14.89
C GLY A 65 5.24 -3.58 14.11
N ARG A 66 4.29 -4.51 13.94
CA ARG A 66 2.95 -4.21 13.39
C ARG A 66 2.10 -3.49 14.43
N CYS A 67 1.26 -2.54 14.03
CA CYS A 67 0.25 -1.92 14.90
C CYS A 67 -0.97 -2.85 15.13
N SER A 68 -0.72 -4.12 15.44
CA SER A 68 -1.71 -5.16 15.71
C SER A 68 -1.07 -6.25 16.56
N ASP A 69 -1.87 -7.01 17.30
CA ASP A 69 -1.41 -8.20 17.99
C ASP A 69 -1.17 -9.39 17.05
N GLY A 70 -1.46 -9.24 15.74
CA GLY A 70 -1.29 -10.30 14.76
C GLY A 70 -1.13 -9.77 13.34
N ARG A 71 -1.92 -10.33 12.43
CA ARG A 71 -1.90 -10.01 11.00
C ARG A 71 -2.58 -8.68 10.69
N LEU A 72 -2.08 -8.01 9.66
CA LEU A 72 -2.69 -6.80 9.08
C LEU A 72 -3.50 -7.14 7.83
N VAL A 73 -4.30 -6.18 7.35
CA VAL A 73 -5.09 -6.34 6.10
C VAL A 73 -4.25 -6.84 4.92
N ILE A 74 -3.01 -6.37 4.84
CA ILE A 74 -2.08 -6.76 3.77
C ILE A 74 -1.64 -8.23 3.85
N ASP A 75 -1.58 -8.80 5.05
CA ASP A 75 -1.25 -10.22 5.25
C ASP A 75 -2.41 -11.11 4.76
N PHE A 76 -3.66 -10.71 5.06
CA PHE A 76 -4.86 -11.40 4.53
C PHE A 76 -4.97 -11.30 3.00
N MET A 77 -4.58 -10.16 2.42
CA MET A 77 -4.51 -10.03 0.96
C MET A 77 -3.45 -10.95 0.35
N ALA A 78 -2.27 -11.05 0.96
CA ALA A 78 -1.24 -11.97 0.50
C ALA A 78 -1.73 -13.43 0.55
N GLU A 79 -2.41 -13.85 1.62
CA GLU A 79 -3.03 -15.17 1.73
C GLU A 79 -4.08 -15.42 0.63
N ALA A 80 -4.98 -14.45 0.41
CA ALA A 80 -6.03 -14.56 -0.59
C ALA A 80 -5.46 -14.77 -2.02
N PHE A 81 -4.32 -14.14 -2.32
CA PHE A 81 -3.62 -14.29 -3.59
C PHE A 81 -2.56 -15.41 -3.59
N ARG A 82 -2.41 -16.15 -2.48
CA ARG A 82 -1.41 -17.22 -2.28
C ARG A 82 0.02 -16.73 -2.50
N LEU A 83 0.31 -15.52 -2.02
CA LEU A 83 1.62 -14.90 -2.03
C LEU A 83 2.24 -14.95 -0.63
N PRO A 84 3.58 -14.93 -0.52
CA PRO A 84 4.24 -14.79 0.77
C PRO A 84 3.90 -13.44 1.40
N TYR A 85 3.98 -13.36 2.73
CA TYR A 85 3.87 -12.08 3.44
C TYR A 85 4.97 -11.12 2.99
N LEU A 86 4.59 -9.85 2.90
CA LEU A 86 5.46 -8.82 2.35
C LEU A 86 6.51 -8.45 3.41
N PRO A 87 7.82 -8.53 3.09
CA PRO A 87 8.85 -8.03 3.99
C PRO A 87 8.81 -6.50 4.05
N PRO A 88 9.13 -5.89 5.21
CA PRO A 88 9.33 -4.45 5.30
C PRO A 88 10.58 -4.04 4.51
N TYR A 89 10.45 -3.03 3.66
CA TYR A 89 11.52 -2.51 2.79
C TYR A 89 12.84 -2.25 3.53
N LEU A 90 12.78 -1.64 4.71
CA LEU A 90 13.98 -1.29 5.49
C LEU A 90 14.69 -2.51 6.09
N ALA A 91 14.01 -3.66 6.19
CA ALA A 91 14.62 -4.92 6.66
C ALA A 91 15.17 -5.79 5.53
N LEU A 92 15.05 -5.36 4.26
CA LEU A 92 15.54 -6.15 3.14
C LEU A 92 17.05 -6.34 3.22
N LYS A 93 17.48 -7.59 3.11
CA LYS A 93 18.90 -7.97 3.03
C LYS A 93 19.34 -8.12 1.58
N GLU A 94 20.62 -7.92 1.32
CA GLU A 94 21.21 -8.23 0.02
C GLU A 94 20.96 -9.70 -0.34
N GLY A 95 20.58 -9.96 -1.59
CA GLY A 95 20.24 -11.31 -2.06
C GLY A 95 18.86 -11.84 -1.64
N GLN A 96 18.08 -11.10 -0.84
CA GLN A 96 16.72 -11.50 -0.49
C GLN A 96 15.80 -11.45 -1.71
N ASN A 97 14.95 -12.47 -1.88
CA ASN A 97 14.00 -12.52 -2.99
C ASN A 97 12.77 -11.65 -2.70
N PHE A 98 12.70 -10.48 -3.34
CA PHE A 98 11.54 -9.56 -3.30
C PHE A 98 10.66 -9.64 -4.57
N LYS A 99 10.76 -10.72 -5.36
CA LYS A 99 9.96 -10.91 -6.58
C LYS A 99 8.45 -11.04 -6.32
N HIS A 100 8.02 -11.26 -5.08
CA HIS A 100 6.62 -11.30 -4.69
C HIS A 100 6.12 -10.00 -4.05
N GLY A 101 6.95 -8.95 -4.10
CA GLY A 101 6.60 -7.64 -3.61
C GLY A 101 7.13 -7.34 -2.22
N VAL A 102 6.93 -6.10 -1.80
CA VAL A 102 7.57 -5.47 -0.64
C VAL A 102 6.60 -4.48 -0.01
N ASN A 103 6.71 -4.33 1.30
CA ASN A 103 5.95 -3.35 2.05
C ASN A 103 6.78 -2.09 2.34
N PHE A 104 6.30 -0.94 1.87
CA PHE A 104 6.90 0.38 2.09
C PHE A 104 6.14 1.23 3.10
N ALA A 105 5.00 0.76 3.62
CA ALA A 105 4.22 1.48 4.62
C ALA A 105 5.03 1.66 5.92
N VAL A 106 4.80 2.78 6.62
CA VAL A 106 5.49 3.11 7.87
C VAL A 106 4.50 3.67 8.89
N ALA A 107 4.49 3.12 10.10
CA ALA A 107 3.60 3.60 11.16
C ALA A 107 3.74 5.12 11.41
N GLY A 108 2.59 5.80 11.49
CA GLY A 108 2.51 7.25 11.67
C GLY A 108 2.86 8.10 10.44
N ALA A 109 3.09 7.49 9.27
CA ALA A 109 3.36 8.21 8.03
C ALA A 109 2.18 9.09 7.60
N THR A 110 2.53 10.22 7.00
CA THR A 110 1.58 11.18 6.39
C THR A 110 1.61 11.07 4.86
N ALA A 111 0.51 11.41 4.20
CA ALA A 111 0.48 11.59 2.75
C ALA A 111 1.33 12.79 2.33
N LEU A 112 1.22 13.90 3.07
CA LEU A 112 2.02 15.10 2.88
C LEU A 112 3.45 14.90 3.39
N ARG A 113 4.41 15.62 2.81
CA ARG A 113 5.82 15.60 3.25
C ARG A 113 5.95 16.18 4.65
N SER A 114 6.78 15.56 5.50
CA SER A 114 7.04 16.00 6.87
C SER A 114 7.47 17.47 6.97
N VAL A 115 8.20 17.99 5.98
CA VAL A 115 8.61 19.41 5.91
C VAL A 115 7.43 20.39 6.04
N ILE A 116 6.22 20.01 5.60
CA ILE A 116 5.02 20.85 5.75
C ILE A 116 4.67 21.01 7.24
N PHE A 117 4.74 19.94 8.02
CA PHE A 117 4.46 19.93 9.46
C PHE A 117 5.54 20.66 10.26
N TYR A 118 6.82 20.54 9.86
CA TYR A 118 7.90 21.33 10.47
C TYR A 118 7.73 22.84 10.22
N LYS A 119 7.32 23.25 9.00
CA LYS A 119 7.00 24.66 8.71
C LYS A 119 5.82 25.18 9.53
N GLN A 120 4.89 24.30 9.87
CA GLN A 120 3.75 24.60 10.75
C GLN A 120 4.08 24.49 12.24
N LYS A 121 5.36 24.24 12.61
CA LYS A 121 5.84 24.08 13.99
C LYS A 121 5.19 22.91 14.75
N ILE A 122 4.66 21.91 14.03
CA ILE A 122 4.09 20.68 14.61
C ILE A 122 4.90 19.43 14.26
N GLY A 123 6.00 19.57 13.52
CA GLY A 123 6.84 18.45 13.07
C GLY A 123 7.44 17.60 14.20
N SER A 124 7.62 18.15 15.41
CA SER A 124 8.07 17.38 16.58
C SER A 124 7.07 16.33 17.07
N ARG A 125 5.83 16.38 16.58
CA ARG A 125 4.77 15.41 16.91
C ARG A 125 4.70 14.25 15.95
N LEU A 126 5.37 14.34 14.79
CA LEU A 126 5.40 13.26 13.81
C LEU A 126 6.11 12.06 14.40
N TRP A 127 5.55 10.87 14.19
CA TRP A 127 6.22 9.63 14.58
C TRP A 127 7.38 9.29 13.65
N THR A 128 7.25 9.65 12.38
CA THR A 128 8.23 9.39 11.33
C THR A 128 8.27 10.51 10.30
N ASN A 129 9.40 10.62 9.59
CA ASN A 129 9.56 11.45 8.40
C ASN A 129 9.30 10.68 7.09
N ASP A 130 8.98 9.38 7.18
CA ASP A 130 8.79 8.46 6.06
C ASP A 130 7.40 8.61 5.40
N SER A 131 7.07 9.85 5.03
CA SER A 131 5.84 10.21 4.30
C SER A 131 5.65 9.40 3.02
N LEU A 132 4.43 9.38 2.48
CA LEU A 132 4.08 8.64 1.26
C LEU A 132 5.05 8.90 0.09
N SER A 133 5.54 10.13 -0.08
CA SER A 133 6.53 10.42 -1.13
C SER A 133 7.88 9.73 -0.92
N VAL A 134 8.30 9.56 0.34
CA VAL A 134 9.53 8.83 0.69
C VAL A 134 9.36 7.35 0.38
N GLN A 135 8.19 6.78 0.71
CA GLN A 135 7.85 5.39 0.37
C GLN A 135 7.85 5.16 -1.15
N ILE A 136 7.35 6.12 -1.92
CA ILE A 136 7.41 6.09 -3.39
C ILE A 136 8.86 6.16 -3.91
N ASP A 137 9.73 6.94 -3.27
CA ASP A 137 11.14 7.02 -3.65
C ASP A 137 11.89 5.71 -3.32
N TRP A 138 11.55 5.04 -2.21
CA TRP A 138 12.02 3.69 -1.92
C TRP A 138 11.59 2.68 -2.99
N PHE A 139 10.33 2.74 -3.42
CA PHE A 139 9.87 1.89 -4.52
C PHE A 139 10.61 2.15 -5.82
N LYS A 140 10.84 3.41 -6.20
CA LYS A 140 11.65 3.75 -7.39
C LYS A 140 13.06 3.17 -7.30
N LYS A 141 13.67 3.22 -6.10
CA LYS A 141 15.00 2.64 -5.84
C LYS A 141 14.97 1.11 -5.95
N LEU A 142 13.97 0.44 -5.38
CA LEU A 142 13.84 -1.02 -5.49
C LEU A 142 13.55 -1.48 -6.92
N LYS A 143 12.75 -0.71 -7.66
CA LYS A 143 12.30 -1.03 -9.02
C LYS A 143 13.49 -1.32 -9.95
N SER A 144 14.58 -0.56 -9.86
CA SER A 144 15.76 -0.77 -10.71
C SER A 144 16.45 -2.12 -10.48
N SER A 145 16.23 -2.75 -9.32
CA SER A 145 16.72 -4.11 -9.02
C SER A 145 15.74 -5.21 -9.44
N ILE A 146 14.49 -4.87 -9.79
CA ILE A 146 13.45 -5.82 -10.23
C ILE A 146 13.47 -5.98 -11.75
N CYS A 147 13.61 -4.88 -12.47
CA CYS A 147 13.55 -4.85 -13.93
C CYS A 147 14.41 -3.72 -14.49
N SER A 148 15.08 -3.99 -15.62
CA SER A 148 16.04 -3.06 -16.23
C SER A 148 15.50 -2.37 -17.48
N THR A 149 14.68 -3.08 -18.28
CA THR A 149 14.07 -2.53 -19.49
C THR A 149 12.61 -2.19 -19.29
N ARG A 150 12.09 -1.26 -20.11
CA ARG A 150 10.65 -0.91 -20.10
C ARG A 150 9.76 -2.14 -20.26
N LYS A 151 10.09 -3.03 -21.21
CA LYS A 151 9.31 -4.23 -21.51
C LYS A 151 9.30 -5.22 -20.34
N ASP A 152 10.44 -5.39 -19.66
CA ASP A 152 10.53 -6.27 -18.50
C ASP A 152 9.70 -5.72 -17.34
N CYS A 153 9.79 -4.41 -17.08
CA CYS A 153 9.00 -3.75 -16.07
C CYS A 153 7.50 -3.86 -16.35
N GLU A 154 7.06 -3.57 -17.57
CA GLU A 154 5.65 -3.71 -17.96
C GLU A 154 5.17 -5.17 -17.80
N THR A 155 6.00 -6.13 -18.19
CA THR A 155 5.67 -7.57 -18.10
C THR A 155 5.52 -8.04 -16.65
N TYR A 156 6.35 -7.53 -15.76
CA TYR A 156 6.33 -7.86 -14.33
C TYR A 156 5.20 -7.11 -13.60
N PHE A 157 5.12 -5.79 -13.74
CA PHE A 157 4.18 -4.97 -12.99
C PHE A 157 2.73 -5.14 -13.45
N LYS A 158 2.45 -5.52 -14.71
CA LYS A 158 1.07 -5.83 -15.13
C LYS A 158 0.42 -6.99 -14.37
N LYS A 159 1.23 -7.81 -13.70
CA LYS A 159 0.78 -8.90 -12.82
C LYS A 159 0.95 -8.56 -11.34
N SER A 160 1.22 -7.30 -11.00
CA SER A 160 1.42 -6.85 -9.62
C SER A 160 0.20 -6.07 -9.14
N LEU A 161 -0.12 -6.22 -7.86
CA LEU A 161 -1.08 -5.38 -7.18
C LEU A 161 -0.33 -4.26 -6.45
N PHE A 162 -0.76 -3.01 -6.66
CA PHE A 162 -0.29 -1.86 -5.89
C PHE A 162 -1.37 -1.47 -4.89
N PHE A 163 -1.09 -1.61 -3.60
CA PHE A 163 -1.96 -1.15 -2.54
C PHE A 163 -1.41 0.17 -1.99
N VAL A 164 -2.13 1.27 -2.23
CA VAL A 164 -1.75 2.61 -1.78
C VAL A 164 -2.75 3.06 -0.72
N GLY A 165 -2.50 2.67 0.53
CA GLY A 165 -3.36 2.98 1.67
C GLY A 165 -3.22 1.99 2.83
N GLU A 166 -3.86 2.23 3.96
CA GLU A 166 -4.46 3.51 4.33
C GLU A 166 -3.37 4.57 4.57
N ILE A 167 -3.65 5.81 4.17
CA ILE A 167 -2.73 6.94 4.30
C ILE A 167 -3.54 8.23 4.23
N GLY A 168 -3.16 9.22 5.03
CA GLY A 168 -3.86 10.52 5.09
C GLY A 168 -4.53 10.79 6.43
N GLY A 169 -4.94 9.75 7.18
CA GLY A 169 -5.48 9.93 8.54
C GLY A 169 -4.54 10.71 9.46
N ASN A 170 -3.24 10.39 9.40
CA ASN A 170 -2.22 11.06 10.20
C ASN A 170 -2.04 12.55 9.84
N ASP A 171 -2.29 12.95 8.59
CA ASP A 171 -2.23 14.36 8.18
C ASP A 171 -3.23 15.22 8.95
N TYR A 172 -4.38 14.63 9.30
CA TYR A 172 -5.41 15.27 10.11
C TYR A 172 -5.16 15.08 11.61
N ASN A 173 -4.80 13.87 12.04
CA ASN A 173 -4.61 13.56 13.46
C ASN A 173 -3.56 14.46 14.12
N TYR A 174 -2.37 14.62 13.50
CA TYR A 174 -1.31 15.46 14.07
C TYR A 174 -1.74 16.92 14.26
N ARG A 175 -2.59 17.42 13.37
CA ARG A 175 -3.15 18.78 13.42
C ARG A 175 -4.29 18.90 14.43
N ALA A 176 -5.17 17.90 14.48
CA ALA A 176 -6.25 17.83 15.45
C ALA A 176 -5.70 17.78 16.89
N PHE A 177 -4.62 17.02 17.13
CA PHE A 177 -3.97 16.93 18.45
C PHE A 177 -3.30 18.23 18.92
N VAL A 178 -3.11 19.22 18.04
CA VAL A 178 -2.67 20.57 18.42
C VAL A 178 -3.81 21.59 18.49
N GLY A 179 -5.05 21.13 18.35
CA GLY A 179 -6.23 21.97 18.46
C GLY A 179 -6.61 22.72 17.18
N GLU A 180 -6.16 22.28 15.99
CA GLU A 180 -6.69 22.84 14.74
C GLU A 180 -8.20 22.58 14.62
N SER A 181 -8.94 23.60 14.20
CA SER A 181 -10.37 23.53 13.94
C SER A 181 -10.70 22.66 12.72
N ILE A 182 -11.92 22.14 12.66
CA ILE A 182 -12.43 21.38 11.51
C ILE A 182 -12.28 22.16 10.18
N ASN A 183 -12.42 23.49 10.19
CA ASN A 183 -12.25 24.30 9.00
C ASN A 183 -10.78 24.31 8.51
N GLN A 184 -9.82 24.35 9.43
CA GLN A 184 -8.39 24.24 9.10
C GLN A 184 -8.05 22.85 8.58
N LEU A 185 -8.60 21.79 9.18
CA LEU A 185 -8.43 20.42 8.70
C LEU A 185 -9.02 20.24 7.29
N ARG A 186 -10.25 20.73 7.05
CA ARG A 186 -10.91 20.69 5.73
C ARG A 186 -10.08 21.39 4.65
N ALA A 187 -9.45 22.52 4.97
CA ALA A 187 -8.59 23.23 4.03
C ALA A 187 -7.38 22.41 3.55
N SER A 188 -6.95 21.40 4.32
CA SER A 188 -5.84 20.52 3.94
C SER A 188 -6.25 19.33 3.05
N VAL A 189 -7.55 19.00 2.98
CA VAL A 189 -8.06 17.84 2.23
C VAL A 189 -7.61 17.81 0.77
N PRO A 190 -7.70 18.92 -0.01
CA PRO A 190 -7.26 18.89 -1.40
C PRO A 190 -5.77 18.58 -1.56
N LEU A 191 -4.93 18.98 -0.60
CA LEU A 191 -3.49 18.72 -0.62
C LEU A 191 -3.19 17.24 -0.35
N VAL A 192 -3.86 16.66 0.66
CA VAL A 192 -3.74 15.23 1.01
C VAL A 192 -4.20 14.37 -0.18
N VAL A 193 -5.39 14.64 -0.73
CA VAL A 193 -5.93 13.91 -1.90
C VAL A 193 -4.98 14.03 -3.09
N LYS A 194 -4.43 15.23 -3.35
CA LYS A 194 -3.47 15.43 -4.44
C LYS A 194 -2.19 14.62 -4.23
N ALA A 195 -1.66 14.55 -3.01
CA ALA A 195 -0.48 13.75 -2.69
C ALA A 195 -0.71 12.25 -2.95
N ILE A 196 -1.84 11.72 -2.46
CA ILE A 196 -2.24 10.32 -2.66
C ILE A 196 -2.45 10.02 -4.15
N THR A 197 -3.14 10.91 -4.87
CA THR A 197 -3.37 10.78 -6.32
C THR A 197 -2.04 10.73 -7.09
N ASN A 198 -1.09 11.59 -6.74
CA ASN A 198 0.22 11.62 -7.40
C ASN A 198 1.03 10.35 -7.11
N ALA A 199 1.05 9.87 -5.86
CA ALA A 199 1.71 8.60 -5.51
C ALA A 199 1.10 7.43 -6.30
N THR A 200 -0.23 7.37 -6.34
CA THR A 200 -0.99 6.38 -7.08
C THR A 200 -0.67 6.42 -8.58
N ARG A 201 -0.58 7.62 -9.18
CA ARG A 201 -0.14 7.79 -10.58
C ARG A 201 1.27 7.26 -10.83
N VAL A 202 2.20 7.36 -9.89
CA VAL A 202 3.55 6.77 -10.04
C VAL A 202 3.44 5.24 -10.12
N CYS A 203 2.60 4.62 -9.31
CA CYS A 203 2.33 3.18 -9.40
C CYS A 203 1.72 2.80 -10.76
N TYR A 204 0.74 3.58 -11.25
CA TYR A 204 0.06 3.36 -12.54
C TYR A 204 0.89 3.68 -13.78
N ALA A 205 1.74 4.72 -13.77
CA ALA A 205 2.53 5.12 -14.94
C ALA A 205 3.54 4.04 -15.36
N ASN A 206 3.87 3.11 -14.46
CA ASN A 206 4.65 1.91 -14.76
C ASN A 206 3.85 0.83 -15.53
N LEU A 207 2.55 1.04 -15.77
CA LEU A 207 1.62 0.17 -16.49
C LEU A 207 1.06 0.81 -17.77
N GLN A 208 1.56 1.99 -18.15
CA GLN A 208 0.86 2.92 -19.04
C GLN A 208 0.68 2.45 -20.50
N SER A 209 1.31 1.34 -20.92
CA SER A 209 0.98 0.70 -22.21
C SER A 209 -0.40 0.01 -22.23
N LEU A 210 -1.09 -0.13 -21.10
CA LEU A 210 -2.38 -0.82 -20.98
C LEU A 210 -3.62 0.09 -20.95
N LEU A 211 -3.45 1.41 -20.83
CA LEU A 211 -4.57 2.33 -20.55
C LEU A 211 -4.66 3.59 -21.44
N GLU A 212 -3.79 3.75 -22.44
CA GLU A 212 -3.95 4.76 -23.51
C GLU A 212 -5.39 4.86 -24.06
N PRO A 213 -6.16 3.75 -24.22
CA PRO A 213 -7.56 3.84 -24.68
C PRO A 213 -8.54 4.48 -23.67
N PHE A 214 -8.22 4.46 -22.36
CA PHE A 214 -9.12 4.91 -21.29
C PHE A 214 -8.89 6.37 -20.87
N LEU A 215 -7.72 6.93 -21.15
CA LEU A 215 -7.42 8.35 -20.87
C LEU A 215 -7.90 9.25 -22.02
N ASN A 216 -7.84 8.78 -23.27
CA ASN A 216 -8.34 9.53 -24.43
C ASN A 216 -9.87 9.58 -24.53
N THR A 217 -10.61 8.83 -23.71
CA THR A 217 -12.07 8.86 -23.69
C THR A 217 -12.63 9.96 -22.77
N GLN A 218 -11.83 10.59 -21.92
CA GLN A 218 -12.26 11.74 -21.10
C GLN A 218 -11.96 13.12 -21.72
N GLU A 219 -11.27 13.18 -22.86
CA GLU A 219 -11.04 14.45 -23.60
C GLU A 219 -12.04 14.70 -24.74
N ILE A 220 -13.02 13.81 -24.98
CA ILE A 220 -14.02 13.97 -26.07
C ILE A 220 -15.38 14.52 -25.55
N SER A 221 -15.52 14.90 -24.28
CA SER A 221 -16.74 15.56 -23.77
C SER A 221 -16.49 16.96 -23.20
N LYS A 222 -15.91 17.84 -24.01
CA LYS A 222 -16.02 19.29 -23.85
C LYS A 222 -16.50 19.92 -25.13
#